data_AF-R0J2G0-F1
#
_entry.id   AF-R0J2G0-F1
#
_cell.length_a   1.000
_cell.length_b   1.000
_cell.length_c   1.000
_cell.angle_alpha   90.00
_cell.angle_beta   90.00
_cell.angle_gamma   90.00
#
_symmetry.space_group_name_H-M   'P 1'
#
loop_
_entity.id
_entity.type
_entity.pdbx_description
1 polymer ?
#
loop_
_entity_poly.entity_id
_entity_poly.type
_entity_poly.pdbx_seq_one_letter_code
_entity_poly.pdbx_strand_id
1 'polypeptide(L)'
;MDDQVRISEEQFRRIYAAGFESWAQLHSLVIQNTKLPPQCFFTTDTFPLLPAFPQNLELEQFSDRLTASGSSVWASSAAKCARGIPSFRRRVQLEVARKDPILLSISDLAHTDFYSTSWFVSQNDYLVILVLAWAYILSARWAEIMPPPCSLTYTDSLAKHYDTTIKSDKLTVSLCQGPASTFSEALGFLNTFCKRHNIIDQSHAALAAVLLLPCKINGIRPLLLSVFYEHSIECNAITPWFQGTLAAIKSLAGENPSILGRMCMERRPEVACMWLGSTILGLQQELLQHIKYGQIPIDLECAAWTKTIQSFIQQPVSRPFVVDGYIQRADECRLLFLYQSRNHTRVPICQWKPFGTTPKNDVDLEVQVHQDCEGHELQHQAFVWNCAKGESESPSLLQCSRQTYDHSSKPQVQCTVPIVWEGLNREKEGVSENATRTIFSWLRPDGCAPQEKAIFKHEWFMMDDSDEEEEITKEVNSLNGFKDVTKIEEWLAGTNEYFS
;
A
#
# COMPACT_ATOMS: atom_id res chain seq x y z
N MET A 1 -22.37 -28.24 -17.12
CA MET A 1 -22.08 -28.22 -15.67
C MET A 1 -21.90 -26.76 -15.31
N ASP A 2 -22.44 -26.33 -14.17
CA ASP A 2 -22.20 -24.98 -13.67
C ASP A 2 -20.71 -24.88 -13.29
N ASP A 3 -20.01 -23.87 -13.80
CA ASP A 3 -18.60 -23.65 -13.51
C ASP A 3 -18.49 -23.14 -12.06
N GLN A 4 -17.82 -23.89 -11.20
CA GLN A 4 -17.72 -23.55 -9.76
C GLN A 4 -16.70 -22.43 -9.49
N VAL A 5 -15.88 -22.08 -10.49
CA VAL A 5 -14.81 -21.10 -10.36
C VAL A 5 -15.17 -19.81 -11.10
N ARG A 6 -15.59 -19.91 -12.36
CA ARG A 6 -16.00 -18.73 -13.12
C ARG A 6 -17.39 -18.27 -12.74
N ILE A 7 -17.53 -16.96 -12.58
CA ILE A 7 -18.83 -16.32 -12.41
C ILE A 7 -19.65 -16.37 -13.71
N SER A 8 -20.98 -16.31 -13.58
CA SER A 8 -21.87 -16.29 -14.73
C SER A 8 -21.74 -15.00 -15.54
N GLU A 9 -22.17 -15.01 -16.81
CA GLU A 9 -22.18 -13.80 -17.64
C GLU A 9 -22.99 -12.65 -17.00
N GLU A 10 -24.13 -12.98 -16.38
CA GLU A 10 -24.95 -12.01 -15.67
C GLU A 10 -24.22 -11.41 -14.46
N GLN A 11 -23.51 -12.24 -13.68
CA GLN A 11 -22.67 -11.75 -12.59
C GLN A 11 -21.54 -10.87 -13.11
N PHE A 12 -20.86 -11.29 -14.19
CA PHE A 12 -19.78 -10.53 -14.80
C PHE A 12 -20.24 -9.13 -15.23
N ARG A 13 -21.37 -9.03 -15.94
CA ARG A 13 -21.96 -7.74 -16.34
C ARG A 13 -22.38 -6.88 -15.15
N ARG A 14 -22.98 -7.48 -14.11
CA ARG A 14 -23.37 -6.76 -12.89
C ARG A 14 -22.17 -6.18 -12.14
N ILE A 15 -21.09 -6.95 -12.01
CA ILE A 15 -19.88 -6.52 -11.29
C ILE A 15 -19.12 -5.45 -12.10
N TYR A 16 -19.11 -5.56 -13.42
CA TYR A 16 -18.62 -4.50 -14.30
C TYR A 16 -19.40 -3.19 -14.10
N ALA A 17 -20.74 -3.26 -14.14
CA ALA A 17 -21.60 -2.11 -13.91
C ALA A 17 -21.33 -1.47 -12.54
N ALA A 18 -21.24 -2.29 -11.48
CA ALA A 18 -20.93 -1.81 -10.14
C ALA A 18 -19.58 -1.08 -10.06
N GLY A 19 -18.54 -1.60 -10.73
CA GLY A 19 -17.24 -0.94 -10.84
C GLY A 19 -17.32 0.40 -11.55
N PHE A 20 -18.04 0.47 -12.68
CA PHE A 20 -18.25 1.70 -13.44
C PHE A 20 -19.02 2.74 -12.62
N GLU A 21 -20.18 2.36 -12.08
CA GLU A 21 -21.08 3.24 -11.34
C GLU A 21 -20.42 3.81 -10.08
N SER A 22 -19.62 3.00 -9.37
CA SER A 22 -18.90 3.44 -8.18
C SER A 22 -17.94 4.60 -8.48
N TRP A 23 -17.26 4.55 -9.63
CA TRP A 23 -16.39 5.64 -10.08
C TRP A 23 -17.16 6.79 -10.73
N ALA A 24 -18.29 6.51 -11.40
CA ALA A 24 -19.15 7.56 -11.94
C ALA A 24 -19.76 8.45 -10.84
N GLN A 25 -20.14 7.87 -9.70
CA GLN A 25 -20.60 8.62 -8.53
C GLN A 25 -19.51 9.56 -7.98
N LEU A 26 -18.25 9.10 -7.91
CA LEU A 26 -17.13 9.93 -7.49
C LEU A 26 -16.88 11.08 -8.47
N HIS A 27 -16.96 10.81 -9.78
CA HIS A 27 -16.85 11.85 -10.79
C HIS A 27 -17.94 12.92 -10.60
N SER A 28 -19.21 12.51 -10.45
CA SER A 28 -20.33 13.42 -10.20
C SER A 28 -20.14 14.28 -8.95
N LEU A 29 -19.55 13.74 -7.89
CA LEU A 29 -19.21 14.48 -6.68
C LEU A 29 -18.13 15.54 -6.95
N VAL A 30 -17.05 15.14 -7.64
CA VAL A 30 -15.88 15.99 -7.88
C VAL A 30 -16.18 17.14 -8.83
N ILE A 31 -17.01 16.93 -9.87
CA ILE A 31 -17.39 18.03 -10.78
C ILE A 31 -18.28 19.07 -10.09
N GLN A 32 -19.04 18.68 -9.06
CA GLN A 32 -19.87 19.59 -8.27
C GLN A 32 -19.05 20.35 -7.22
N ASN A 33 -17.97 19.75 -6.71
CA ASN A 33 -17.10 20.36 -5.70
C ASN A 33 -15.62 20.29 -6.10
N THR A 34 -15.12 21.41 -6.65
CA THR A 34 -13.74 21.54 -7.12
C THR A 34 -12.71 21.74 -6.00
N LYS A 35 -13.13 21.93 -4.74
CA LYS A 35 -12.21 22.15 -3.60
C LYS A 35 -11.59 20.86 -3.09
N LEU A 36 -10.31 20.91 -2.71
CA LEU A 36 -9.62 19.79 -2.09
C LEU A 36 -10.31 19.35 -0.78
N PRO A 37 -10.39 18.03 -0.50
CA PRO A 37 -10.83 17.51 0.79
C PRO A 37 -9.95 18.03 1.94
N PRO A 38 -10.51 18.26 3.14
CA PRO A 38 -9.73 18.67 4.31
C PRO A 38 -8.57 17.73 4.64
N GLN A 39 -8.72 16.43 4.36
CA GLN A 39 -7.71 15.39 4.60
C GLN A 39 -6.46 15.52 3.70
N CYS A 40 -6.49 16.40 2.70
CA CYS A 40 -5.30 16.76 1.95
C CYS A 40 -4.32 17.64 2.75
N PHE A 41 -4.79 18.31 3.81
CA PHE A 41 -4.00 19.26 4.58
C PHE A 41 -3.52 18.65 5.90
N PHE A 42 -2.21 18.61 6.08
CA PHE A 42 -1.57 18.05 7.28
C PHE A 42 -1.93 18.81 8.57
N THR A 43 -2.25 18.06 9.61
CA THR A 43 -2.45 18.48 11.00
C THR A 43 -1.52 17.69 11.92
N THR A 44 -1.47 18.05 13.20
CA THR A 44 -0.71 17.27 14.22
C THR A 44 -1.18 15.83 14.36
N ASP A 45 -2.41 15.53 13.95
CA ASP A 45 -3.03 14.20 14.03
C ASP A 45 -3.02 13.46 12.68
N THR A 46 -2.25 13.94 11.70
CA THR A 46 -2.10 13.27 10.40
C THR A 46 -1.19 12.06 10.57
N PHE A 47 -1.79 10.86 10.59
CA PHE A 47 -1.16 9.57 10.88
C PHE A 47 -0.69 9.39 12.33
N PRO A 48 -1.61 9.38 13.31
CA PRO A 48 -1.25 9.33 14.73
C PRO A 48 -0.65 7.98 15.15
N LEU A 49 -0.72 6.97 14.29
CA LEU A 49 -0.21 5.62 14.50
C LEU A 49 1.17 5.40 13.85
N LEU A 50 1.70 6.39 13.12
CA LEU A 50 3.02 6.29 12.49
C LEU A 50 4.10 6.36 13.59
N PRO A 51 4.99 5.35 13.71
CA PRO A 51 5.98 5.33 14.77
C PRO A 51 7.07 6.39 14.53
N ALA A 52 7.29 7.26 15.51
CA ALA A 52 8.37 8.25 15.47
C ALA A 52 9.72 7.58 15.75
N PHE A 53 10.79 8.08 15.12
CA PHE A 53 12.14 7.59 15.38
C PHE A 53 12.65 8.01 16.78
N PRO A 54 13.14 7.07 17.62
CA PRO A 54 13.75 7.40 18.89
C PRO A 54 15.19 7.94 18.71
N GLN A 55 15.69 8.70 19.68
CA GLN A 55 17.03 9.31 19.62
C GLN A 55 18.18 8.28 19.62
N ASN A 56 17.94 7.09 20.19
CA ASN A 56 18.89 6.00 20.31
C ASN A 56 18.62 4.87 19.30
N LEU A 57 17.94 5.19 18.19
CA LEU A 57 17.66 4.26 17.10
C LEU A 57 18.95 3.57 16.63
N GLU A 58 18.88 2.26 16.43
CA GLU A 58 19.98 1.50 15.86
C GLU A 58 19.90 1.54 14.33
N LEU A 59 20.98 1.96 13.68
CA LEU A 59 21.09 1.99 12.24
C LEU A 59 22.04 0.92 11.74
N GLU A 60 21.54 0.09 10.82
CA GLU A 60 22.31 -0.95 10.16
C GLU A 60 22.75 -0.48 8.78
N GLN A 61 24.06 -0.50 8.52
CA GLN A 61 24.60 -0.21 7.19
C GLN A 61 24.62 -1.49 6.35
N PHE A 62 23.97 -1.43 5.18
CA PHE A 62 24.00 -2.50 4.19
C PHE A 62 24.41 -1.90 2.84
N SER A 63 25.63 -2.22 2.39
CA SER A 63 26.20 -1.68 1.15
C SER A 63 26.22 -0.13 1.15
N ASP A 64 25.35 0.48 0.34
CA ASP A 64 25.20 1.91 0.07
C ASP A 64 23.99 2.51 0.79
N ARG A 65 23.34 1.75 1.70
CA ARG A 65 22.10 2.12 2.38
C ARG A 65 22.26 2.06 3.90
N LEU A 66 21.56 2.94 4.59
CA LEU A 66 21.31 2.86 6.03
C LEU A 66 19.86 2.46 6.25
N THR A 67 19.67 1.50 7.14
CA THR A 67 18.34 0.97 7.46
C THR A 67 18.06 1.06 8.95
N ALA A 68 16.81 1.35 9.28
CA ALA A 68 16.26 1.28 10.62
C ALA A 68 15.41 0.01 10.74
N SER A 69 15.68 -0.80 11.76
CA SER A 69 14.97 -2.04 12.01
C SER A 69 14.01 -1.89 13.19
N GLY A 70 12.85 -2.52 13.10
CA GLY A 70 11.88 -2.63 14.19
C GLY A 70 10.96 -3.83 14.02
N SER A 71 9.98 -3.95 14.90
CA SER A 71 8.97 -4.99 14.88
C SER A 71 7.58 -4.42 15.12
N SER A 72 6.64 -4.75 14.24
CA SER A 72 5.21 -4.52 14.48
C SER A 72 4.65 -5.67 15.33
N VAL A 73 3.82 -5.34 16.31
CA VAL A 73 3.18 -6.30 17.23
C VAL A 73 1.71 -6.40 16.88
N TRP A 74 1.23 -7.60 16.62
CA TRP A 74 -0.12 -7.89 16.19
C TRP A 74 -0.80 -8.87 17.14
N ALA A 75 -2.10 -8.71 17.33
CA ALA A 75 -2.89 -9.62 18.13
C ALA A 75 -4.32 -9.72 17.59
N SER A 76 -5.07 -10.70 18.12
CA SER A 76 -6.50 -10.80 17.87
C SER A 76 -7.31 -9.98 18.88
N SER A 77 -8.34 -9.30 18.41
CA SER A 77 -9.21 -8.43 19.23
C SER A 77 -10.26 -9.13 20.09
N ALA A 78 -10.32 -10.47 20.07
CA ALA A 78 -11.46 -11.21 20.60
C ALA A 78 -11.57 -11.12 22.14
N ALA A 79 -12.45 -10.23 22.62
CA ALA A 79 -12.67 -9.95 24.04
C ALA A 79 -13.16 -11.15 24.88
N LYS A 80 -13.65 -12.23 24.23
CA LYS A 80 -14.25 -13.41 24.89
C LYS A 80 -13.76 -14.75 24.32
N CYS A 81 -12.60 -14.79 23.67
CA CYS A 81 -12.04 -16.05 23.20
C CYS A 81 -11.39 -16.83 24.37
N ALA A 82 -12.04 -17.89 24.86
CA ALA A 82 -11.51 -18.71 25.94
C ALA A 82 -10.21 -19.47 25.57
N ARG A 83 -10.01 -19.73 24.27
CA ARG A 83 -8.83 -20.44 23.75
C ARG A 83 -7.62 -19.50 23.58
N GLY A 84 -7.89 -18.19 23.45
CA GLY A 84 -6.89 -17.18 23.10
C GLY A 84 -6.31 -17.38 21.68
N ILE A 85 -5.86 -16.30 21.06
CA ILE A 85 -4.95 -16.35 19.91
C ILE A 85 -3.70 -15.59 20.32
N PRO A 86 -2.50 -16.19 20.24
CA PRO A 86 -1.28 -15.52 20.66
C PRO A 86 -0.99 -14.29 19.79
N SER A 87 -0.44 -13.25 20.41
CA SER A 87 0.13 -12.14 19.64
C SER A 87 1.39 -12.60 18.90
N PHE A 88 1.68 -11.97 17.77
CA PHE A 88 2.88 -12.24 16.98
C PHE A 88 3.58 -10.95 16.59
N ARG A 89 4.87 -11.06 16.26
CA ARG A 89 5.72 -9.95 15.82
C ARG A 89 6.08 -10.13 14.34
N ARG A 90 6.14 -9.03 13.60
CA ARG A 90 6.67 -9.00 12.23
C ARG A 90 7.81 -8.01 12.16
N ARG A 91 8.95 -8.45 11.62
CA ARG A 91 10.11 -7.58 11.43
C ARG A 91 9.82 -6.58 10.31
N VAL A 92 10.18 -5.33 10.54
CA VAL A 92 10.09 -4.23 9.58
C VAL A 92 11.46 -3.60 9.46
N GLN A 93 11.86 -3.33 8.22
CA GLN A 93 13.13 -2.66 7.92
C GLN A 93 12.83 -1.50 6.96
N LEU A 94 13.21 -0.29 7.37
CA LEU A 94 13.01 0.93 6.60
C LEU A 94 14.36 1.45 6.13
N GLU A 95 14.49 1.75 4.84
CA GLU A 95 15.63 2.51 4.33
C GLU A 95 15.47 3.98 4.74
N VAL A 96 16.45 4.51 5.47
CA VAL A 96 16.41 5.86 6.04
C VAL A 96 17.48 6.79 5.45
N ALA A 97 18.51 6.24 4.80
CA ALA A 97 19.44 7.02 4.00
C ALA A 97 20.11 6.15 2.94
N ARG A 98 20.60 6.80 1.89
CA ARG A 98 21.41 6.17 0.85
C ARG A 98 22.58 7.07 0.47
N LYS A 99 23.65 6.45 -0.03
CA LYS A 99 24.86 7.15 -0.46
C LYS A 99 24.67 7.90 -1.77
N ASP A 100 23.92 7.31 -2.71
CA ASP A 100 23.72 7.90 -4.03
C ASP A 100 22.61 8.96 -4.03
N PRO A 101 22.83 10.12 -4.68
CA PRO A 101 21.80 11.14 -4.78
C PRO A 101 20.59 10.66 -5.57
N ILE A 102 19.40 11.02 -5.10
CA ILE A 102 18.15 10.84 -5.86
C ILE A 102 18.07 11.99 -6.86
N LEU A 103 18.04 11.66 -8.15
CA LEU A 103 17.88 12.64 -9.22
C LEU A 103 16.40 13.03 -9.31
N LEU A 104 16.13 14.33 -9.15
CA LEU A 104 14.83 14.93 -9.44
C LEU A 104 14.95 15.69 -10.76
N SER A 105 14.06 15.42 -11.69
CA SER A 105 13.92 16.21 -12.92
C SER A 105 12.81 17.22 -12.72
N ILE A 106 13.11 18.49 -12.98
CA ILE A 106 12.13 19.57 -13.03
C ILE A 106 11.83 19.77 -14.52
N SER A 107 10.57 19.61 -14.90
CA SER A 107 10.16 19.85 -16.28
C SER A 107 9.94 21.34 -16.50
N ASP A 108 10.55 21.89 -17.55
CA ASP A 108 10.30 23.27 -18.01
C ASP A 108 8.95 23.42 -18.73
N LEU A 109 8.31 22.30 -19.08
CA LEU A 109 6.95 22.30 -19.58
C LEU A 109 6.02 22.59 -18.40
N ALA A 110 5.78 23.87 -18.17
CA ALA A 110 4.60 24.35 -17.46
C ALA A 110 3.37 23.91 -18.27
N HIS A 111 3.03 22.64 -18.20
CA HIS A 111 1.70 22.21 -18.57
C HIS A 111 0.79 22.79 -17.49
N THR A 112 0.32 24.01 -17.74
CA THR A 112 -0.64 24.78 -16.92
C THR A 112 -1.94 24.02 -16.63
N ASP A 113 -2.06 22.78 -17.13
CA ASP A 113 -3.25 21.94 -17.12
C ASP A 113 -3.10 20.66 -16.24
N PHE A 114 -1.95 20.38 -15.60
CA PHE A 114 -1.76 19.13 -14.84
C PHE A 114 -2.50 19.08 -13.50
N TYR A 115 -2.73 20.23 -12.86
CA TYR A 115 -3.57 20.29 -11.67
C TYR A 115 -4.33 21.61 -11.68
N SER A 116 -5.59 21.58 -11.27
CA SER A 116 -6.43 22.76 -11.36
C SER A 116 -5.88 23.87 -10.47
N THR A 117 -5.56 25.03 -11.06
CA THR A 117 -5.23 26.27 -10.34
C THR A 117 -6.36 26.73 -9.42
N SER A 118 -7.56 26.13 -9.52
CA SER A 118 -8.68 26.33 -8.60
C SER A 118 -8.54 25.63 -7.25
N TRP A 119 -7.56 24.73 -7.07
CA TRP A 119 -7.33 24.06 -5.80
C TRP A 119 -6.76 24.98 -4.72
N PHE A 120 -6.04 26.02 -5.13
CA PHE A 120 -5.30 26.89 -4.23
C PHE A 120 -5.85 28.32 -4.24
N VAL A 121 -5.69 29.01 -3.11
CA VAL A 121 -6.14 30.39 -2.93
C VAL A 121 -5.34 31.34 -3.83
N SER A 122 -4.02 31.17 -3.88
CA SER A 122 -3.13 31.92 -4.76
C SER A 122 -3.09 31.29 -6.15
N GLN A 123 -3.16 32.13 -7.18
CA GLN A 123 -3.00 31.74 -8.58
C GLN A 123 -1.52 31.67 -9.02
N ASN A 124 -0.61 32.25 -8.23
CA ASN A 124 0.82 32.09 -8.47
C ASN A 124 1.24 30.67 -8.07
N ASP A 125 1.96 29.99 -8.95
CA ASP A 125 2.48 28.64 -8.69
C ASP A 125 3.84 28.71 -7.98
N TYR A 126 3.87 28.28 -6.72
CA TYR A 126 5.09 28.13 -5.93
C TYR A 126 5.40 26.66 -5.62
N LEU A 127 4.68 25.69 -6.19
CA LEU A 127 4.76 24.29 -5.76
C LEU A 127 6.18 23.72 -5.90
N VAL A 128 6.85 23.95 -7.02
CA VAL A 128 8.21 23.43 -7.24
C VAL A 128 9.19 23.95 -6.18
N ILE A 129 9.18 25.26 -5.90
CA ILE A 129 10.09 25.84 -4.91
C ILE A 129 9.75 25.39 -3.48
N LEU A 130 8.46 25.21 -3.18
CA LEU A 130 7.99 24.69 -1.90
C LEU A 130 8.37 23.20 -1.72
N VAL A 131 8.32 22.39 -2.78
CA VAL A 131 8.77 20.99 -2.78
C VAL A 131 10.27 20.93 -2.45
N LEU A 132 11.09 21.76 -3.10
CA LEU A 132 12.52 21.84 -2.80
C LEU A 132 12.78 22.28 -1.35
N ALA A 133 12.03 23.26 -0.85
CA ALA A 133 12.13 23.71 0.53
C ALA A 133 11.76 22.60 1.53
N TRP A 134 10.68 21.86 1.30
CA TRP A 134 10.28 20.73 2.15
C TRP A 134 11.27 19.57 2.10
N ALA A 135 11.82 19.25 0.92
CA ALA A 135 12.86 18.23 0.79
C ALA A 135 14.08 18.56 1.65
N TYR A 136 14.51 19.83 1.63
CA TYR A 136 15.57 20.33 2.51
C TYR A 136 15.18 20.23 3.99
N ILE A 137 14.00 20.73 4.37
CA ILE A 137 13.54 20.75 5.77
C ILE A 137 13.49 19.34 6.36
N LEU A 138 12.93 18.36 5.64
CA LEU A 138 12.85 16.97 6.10
C LEU A 138 14.24 16.32 6.19
N SER A 139 15.10 16.58 5.20
CA SER A 139 16.48 16.08 5.20
C SER A 139 17.30 16.69 6.35
N ALA A 140 17.12 17.99 6.61
CA ALA A 140 17.77 18.68 7.72
C ALA A 140 17.30 18.11 9.07
N ARG A 141 15.99 17.89 9.21
CA ARG A 141 15.41 17.28 10.40
C ARG A 141 15.97 15.88 10.65
N TRP A 142 16.06 15.07 9.60
CA TRP A 142 16.62 13.73 9.71
C TRP A 142 18.09 13.76 10.14
N ALA A 143 18.93 14.60 9.51
CA ALA A 143 20.34 14.72 9.87
C ALA A 143 20.56 15.16 11.33
N GLU A 144 19.71 16.04 11.86
CA GLU A 144 19.78 16.50 13.26
C GLU A 144 19.44 15.41 14.28
N ILE A 145 18.54 14.47 13.95
CA ILE A 145 18.09 13.42 14.89
C ILE A 145 18.75 12.07 14.66
N MET A 146 19.44 11.89 13.52
CA MET A 146 20.08 10.63 13.15
C MET A 146 21.23 10.30 14.13
N PRO A 147 21.30 9.06 14.66
CA PRO A 147 22.42 8.59 15.46
C PRO A 147 23.49 7.87 14.60
N PRO A 148 24.80 8.17 14.76
CA PRO A 148 25.36 9.25 15.55
C PRO A 148 25.03 10.63 14.94
N PRO A 149 25.00 11.70 15.75
CA PRO A 149 24.64 13.05 15.30
C PRO A 149 25.41 13.46 14.05
N CYS A 150 24.68 13.89 13.02
CA CYS A 150 25.27 14.33 11.75
C CYS A 150 25.22 15.84 11.63
N SER A 151 26.20 16.41 10.93
CA SER A 151 26.23 17.83 10.57
C SER A 151 25.89 18.01 9.09
N LEU A 152 25.11 19.05 8.80
CA LEU A 152 24.82 19.49 7.44
C LEU A 152 25.86 20.52 7.02
N THR A 153 26.47 20.32 5.85
CA THR A 153 27.39 21.27 5.24
C THR A 153 27.06 21.45 3.76
N TYR A 154 27.15 22.69 3.28
CA TYR A 154 27.16 22.91 1.84
C TYR A 154 28.47 22.36 1.28
N THR A 155 28.38 21.69 0.13
CA THR A 155 29.53 21.15 -0.59
C THR A 155 29.62 21.78 -1.97
N ASP A 156 30.77 21.64 -2.62
CA ASP A 156 30.93 22.01 -4.03
C ASP A 156 30.21 21.03 -4.99
N SER A 157 29.55 19.99 -4.46
CA SER A 157 28.76 19.05 -5.24
C SER A 157 27.46 19.72 -5.68
N LEU A 158 27.34 19.96 -6.98
CA LEU A 158 26.12 20.47 -7.60
C LEU A 158 25.26 19.30 -8.10
N ALA A 159 23.95 19.42 -7.92
CA ALA A 159 23.00 18.52 -8.56
C ALA A 159 23.20 18.57 -10.08
N LYS A 160 23.24 17.40 -10.74
CA LYS A 160 23.35 17.33 -12.19
C LYS A 160 22.07 17.88 -12.82
N HIS A 161 22.15 19.08 -13.40
CA HIS A 161 21.07 19.64 -14.21
C HIS A 161 21.08 18.96 -15.57
N TYR A 162 20.13 18.05 -15.82
CA TYR A 162 19.91 17.46 -17.14
C TYR A 162 19.06 18.43 -17.97
N ASP A 163 19.68 19.47 -18.51
CA ASP A 163 19.05 20.29 -19.54
C ASP A 163 19.37 19.69 -20.92
N THR A 164 18.36 19.28 -21.67
CA THR A 164 18.55 18.66 -22.99
C THR A 164 18.92 19.64 -24.10
N THR A 165 19.02 20.96 -23.88
CA THR A 165 19.24 21.86 -25.03
C THR A 165 20.12 23.10 -24.82
N ILE A 166 20.61 23.39 -23.62
CA ILE A 166 21.48 24.57 -23.44
C ILE A 166 22.69 24.19 -22.59
N LYS A 167 23.89 24.32 -23.18
CA LYS A 167 25.12 24.50 -22.40
C LYS A 167 24.93 25.77 -21.58
N SER A 168 24.40 25.63 -20.37
CA SER A 168 24.37 26.72 -19.40
C SER A 168 25.82 27.08 -19.12
N ASP A 169 26.22 28.27 -19.60
CA ASP A 169 27.38 28.96 -19.07
C ASP A 169 27.24 29.00 -17.55
N LYS A 170 28.32 28.63 -16.87
CA LYS A 170 28.45 28.55 -15.41
C LYS A 170 27.80 29.75 -14.74
N LEU A 171 26.54 29.60 -14.30
CA LEU A 171 25.99 30.41 -13.22
C LEU A 171 26.75 29.99 -11.97
N THR A 172 27.89 30.64 -11.73
CA THR A 172 28.57 30.62 -10.44
C THR A 172 27.65 31.34 -9.46
N VAL A 173 26.65 30.63 -8.94
CA VAL A 173 25.99 31.02 -7.71
C VAL A 173 27.08 30.92 -6.64
N SER A 174 27.54 32.06 -6.13
CA SER A 174 28.44 32.11 -4.99
C SER A 174 27.68 31.52 -3.80
N LEU A 175 27.85 30.22 -3.56
CA LEU A 175 27.29 29.55 -2.40
C LEU A 175 27.84 30.26 -1.16
N CYS A 176 26.95 30.81 -0.35
CA CYS A 176 27.33 31.45 0.91
C CYS A 176 28.15 30.46 1.73
N GLN A 177 29.38 30.83 2.10
CA GLN A 177 30.28 30.02 2.96
C GLN A 177 29.78 29.91 4.42
N GLY A 178 28.48 30.15 4.65
CA GLY A 178 27.85 30.07 5.97
C GLY A 178 27.45 28.64 6.33
N PRO A 179 27.17 28.37 7.62
CA PRO A 179 26.63 27.09 8.05
C PRO A 179 25.30 26.80 7.35
N ALA A 180 25.03 25.52 7.08
CA ALA A 180 23.72 25.10 6.58
C ALA A 180 22.63 25.46 7.61
N SER A 181 21.49 25.93 7.12
CA SER A 181 20.35 26.26 7.98
C SER A 181 19.84 25.02 8.72
N THR A 182 19.52 25.20 10.00
CA THR A 182 18.86 24.15 10.78
C THR A 182 17.42 23.91 10.29
N PHE A 183 16.84 22.77 10.66
CA PHE A 183 15.41 22.48 10.46
C PHE A 183 14.53 23.64 10.95
N SER A 184 14.80 24.14 12.16
CA SER A 184 14.00 25.19 12.79
C SER A 184 14.09 26.51 12.03
N GLU A 185 15.27 26.89 11.54
CA GLU A 185 15.46 28.11 10.75
C GLU A 185 14.79 28.01 9.38
N ALA A 186 15.02 26.90 8.66
CA ALA A 186 14.46 26.67 7.34
C ALA A 186 12.93 26.61 7.37
N LEU A 187 12.35 25.92 8.37
CA LEU A 187 10.90 25.91 8.58
C LEU A 187 10.37 27.31 8.92
N GLY A 188 11.11 28.10 9.70
CA GLY A 188 10.80 29.50 10.00
C GLY A 188 10.74 30.38 8.73
N PHE A 189 11.73 30.23 7.84
CA PHE A 189 11.76 30.91 6.54
C PHE A 189 10.58 30.51 5.67
N LEU A 190 10.32 29.21 5.54
CA LEU A 190 9.19 28.69 4.76
C LEU A 190 7.85 29.21 5.29
N ASN A 191 7.63 29.17 6.60
CA ASN A 191 6.39 29.66 7.22
C ASN A 191 6.17 31.16 6.98
N THR A 192 7.24 31.95 7.08
CA THR A 192 7.19 33.40 6.83
C THR A 192 6.86 33.68 5.37
N PHE A 193 7.51 32.97 4.44
CA PHE A 193 7.24 33.05 3.01
C PHE A 193 5.80 32.67 2.68
N CYS A 194 5.31 31.54 3.21
CA CYS A 194 3.96 31.06 2.93
C CYS A 194 2.88 32.00 3.44
N LYS A 195 3.07 32.59 4.64
CA LYS A 195 2.15 33.59 5.20
C LYS A 195 2.14 34.87 4.37
N ARG A 196 3.31 35.35 3.95
CA ARG A 196 3.45 36.58 3.16
C ARG A 196 2.75 36.48 1.80
N HIS A 197 2.82 35.31 1.17
CA HIS A 197 2.25 35.08 -0.16
C HIS A 197 0.86 34.44 -0.13
N ASN A 198 0.33 34.12 1.06
CA ASN A 198 -0.96 33.44 1.26
C ASN A 198 -1.04 32.09 0.51
N ILE A 199 -0.02 31.25 0.67
CA ILE A 199 0.20 29.97 -0.04
C ILE A 199 0.42 28.80 0.92
N ILE A 200 -0.20 28.84 2.10
CA ILE A 200 -0.08 27.77 3.11
C ILE A 200 -0.63 26.45 2.56
N ASP A 201 -1.73 26.51 1.82
CA ASP A 201 -2.35 25.39 1.11
C ASP A 201 -1.40 24.73 0.10
N GLN A 202 -0.70 25.53 -0.72
CA GLN A 202 0.35 25.03 -1.61
C GLN A 202 1.51 24.42 -0.83
N SER A 203 1.84 24.95 0.36
CA SER A 203 2.90 24.36 1.21
C SER A 203 2.53 22.96 1.70
N HIS A 204 1.27 22.71 2.09
CA HIS A 204 0.80 21.36 2.42
C HIS A 204 0.83 20.43 1.21
N ALA A 205 0.43 20.93 0.04
CA ALA A 205 0.48 20.17 -1.21
C ALA A 205 1.92 19.78 -1.61
N ALA A 206 2.86 20.71 -1.43
CA ALA A 206 4.28 20.47 -1.64
C ALA A 206 4.84 19.45 -0.62
N LEU A 207 4.46 19.54 0.65
CA LEU A 207 4.81 18.53 1.65
C LEU A 207 4.31 17.14 1.23
N ALA A 208 3.06 17.04 0.79
CA ALA A 208 2.47 15.80 0.28
C ALA A 208 3.27 15.21 -0.89
N ALA A 209 3.71 16.04 -1.84
CA ALA A 209 4.54 15.60 -2.95
C ALA A 209 5.91 15.10 -2.46
N VAL A 210 6.56 15.82 -1.55
CA VAL A 210 7.88 15.43 -1.01
C VAL A 210 7.83 14.10 -0.27
N LEU A 211 6.75 13.78 0.44
CA LEU A 211 6.61 12.48 1.12
C LEU A 211 6.62 11.28 0.17
N LEU A 212 6.37 11.50 -1.11
CA LEU A 212 6.46 10.47 -2.14
C LEU A 212 7.85 10.39 -2.78
N LEU A 213 8.80 11.26 -2.41
CA LEU A 213 10.18 11.23 -2.88
C LEU A 213 11.03 10.48 -1.84
N PRO A 214 11.75 9.39 -2.18
CA PRO A 214 11.81 8.65 -3.45
C PRO A 214 10.58 7.74 -3.70
N CYS A 215 10.03 7.76 -4.92
CA CYS A 215 8.78 7.05 -5.31
C CYS A 215 8.83 5.51 -5.23
N LYS A 216 9.92 4.91 -4.73
CA LYS A 216 10.12 3.47 -4.54
C LYS A 216 9.93 2.99 -3.09
N ILE A 217 9.16 3.71 -2.28
CA ILE A 217 8.88 3.25 -0.91
C ILE A 217 7.83 2.13 -1.01
N ASN A 218 8.26 0.90 -0.70
CA ASN A 218 7.44 -0.31 -0.73
C ASN A 218 6.09 -0.16 -0.02
N GLY A 219 5.97 0.72 0.96
CA GLY A 219 4.72 0.99 1.69
C GLY A 219 3.76 2.02 1.07
N ILE A 220 4.25 2.98 0.28
CA ILE A 220 3.41 4.06 -0.29
C ILE A 220 2.57 3.56 -1.46
N ARG A 221 3.16 2.73 -2.32
CA ARG A 221 2.45 2.16 -3.48
C ARG A 221 1.22 1.34 -3.06
N PRO A 222 1.27 0.43 -2.07
CA PRO A 222 0.10 -0.21 -1.48
C PRO A 222 -0.98 0.77 -1.03
N LEU A 223 -0.58 1.87 -0.37
CA LEU A 223 -1.51 2.88 0.13
C LEU A 223 -2.26 3.59 -0.99
N LEU A 224 -1.56 4.02 -2.04
CA LEU A 224 -2.19 4.62 -3.21
C LEU A 224 -3.12 3.63 -3.90
N LEU A 225 -2.65 2.41 -4.19
CA LEU A 225 -3.43 1.41 -4.94
C LEU A 225 -4.60 0.81 -4.13
N SER A 226 -4.63 1.00 -2.81
CA SER A 226 -5.77 0.62 -1.94
C SER A 226 -7.09 1.28 -2.34
N VAL A 227 -7.05 2.37 -3.11
CA VAL A 227 -8.24 3.03 -3.65
C VAL A 227 -9.04 2.10 -4.58
N PHE A 228 -8.39 1.15 -5.25
CA PHE A 228 -9.02 0.21 -6.18
C PHE A 228 -9.55 -1.05 -5.51
N TYR A 229 -9.18 -1.28 -4.24
CA TYR A 229 -9.66 -2.41 -3.45
C TYR A 229 -11.12 -2.23 -3.02
N GLU A 230 -11.92 -3.28 -3.16
CA GLU A 230 -13.34 -3.31 -2.83
C GLU A 230 -13.67 -4.58 -2.01
N HIS A 231 -14.17 -4.43 -0.79
CA HIS A 231 -14.27 -5.56 0.15
C HIS A 231 -15.34 -6.60 -0.24
N SER A 232 -16.29 -6.19 -1.10
CA SER A 232 -17.41 -7.04 -1.52
C SER A 232 -17.00 -8.06 -2.60
N ILE A 233 -15.96 -7.78 -3.37
CA ILE A 233 -15.55 -8.58 -4.53
C ILE A 233 -14.70 -9.78 -4.09
N GLU A 234 -14.95 -10.92 -4.73
CA GLU A 234 -14.23 -12.18 -4.56
C GLU A 234 -13.10 -12.33 -5.58
N CYS A 235 -12.14 -13.21 -5.30
CA CYS A 235 -10.94 -13.38 -6.12
C CYS A 235 -11.23 -13.74 -7.59
N ASN A 236 -12.32 -14.45 -7.87
CA ASN A 236 -12.74 -14.85 -9.22
C ASN A 236 -13.49 -13.74 -9.98
N ALA A 237 -13.79 -12.60 -9.34
CA ALA A 237 -14.61 -11.53 -9.89
C ALA A 237 -13.88 -10.19 -10.03
N ILE A 238 -12.55 -10.17 -9.89
CA ILE A 238 -11.75 -8.94 -9.94
C ILE A 238 -11.71 -8.36 -11.35
N THR A 239 -11.57 -9.20 -12.37
CA THR A 239 -11.50 -8.78 -13.77
C THR A 239 -12.65 -7.85 -14.16
N PRO A 240 -13.94 -8.23 -14.03
CA PRO A 240 -15.03 -7.33 -14.39
C PRO A 240 -15.05 -6.05 -13.54
N TRP A 241 -14.72 -6.13 -12.25
CA TRP A 241 -14.64 -4.97 -11.37
C TRP A 241 -13.62 -3.95 -11.88
N PHE A 242 -12.42 -4.39 -12.24
CA PHE A 242 -11.39 -3.51 -12.81
C PHE A 242 -11.73 -3.03 -14.21
N GLN A 243 -12.31 -3.86 -15.08
CA GLN A 243 -12.72 -3.42 -16.40
C GLN A 243 -13.77 -2.29 -16.33
N GLY A 244 -14.76 -2.40 -15.43
CA GLY A 244 -15.75 -1.35 -15.20
C GLY A 244 -15.13 -0.08 -14.60
N THR A 245 -14.29 -0.25 -13.58
CA THR A 245 -13.54 0.85 -12.93
C THR A 245 -12.68 1.63 -13.93
N LEU A 246 -11.87 0.93 -14.73
CA LEU A 246 -10.98 1.54 -15.71
C LEU A 246 -11.76 2.18 -16.87
N ALA A 247 -12.89 1.61 -17.28
CA ALA A 247 -13.78 2.21 -18.27
C ALA A 247 -14.38 3.53 -17.76
N ALA A 248 -14.82 3.59 -16.50
CA ALA A 248 -15.30 4.84 -15.88
C ALA A 248 -14.19 5.89 -15.78
N ILE A 249 -13.00 5.52 -15.31
CA ILE A 249 -11.86 6.46 -15.24
C ILE A 249 -11.52 7.01 -16.62
N LYS A 250 -11.39 6.12 -17.62
CA LYS A 250 -11.05 6.51 -18.99
C LYS A 250 -12.11 7.42 -19.62
N SER A 251 -13.40 7.13 -19.41
CA SER A 251 -14.49 7.88 -20.04
C SER A 251 -14.81 9.20 -19.32
N LEU A 252 -14.64 9.26 -18.00
CA LEU A 252 -15.08 10.40 -17.19
C LEU A 252 -13.94 11.34 -16.81
N ALA A 253 -12.80 10.80 -16.33
CA ALA A 253 -11.63 11.62 -16.03
C ALA A 253 -10.79 11.88 -17.29
N GLY A 254 -10.79 10.95 -18.25
CA GLY A 254 -10.02 11.08 -19.49
C GLY A 254 -8.54 11.30 -19.21
N GLU A 255 -7.97 12.33 -19.85
CA GLU A 255 -6.59 12.77 -19.64
C GLU A 255 -6.47 13.88 -18.59
N ASN A 256 -7.50 14.11 -17.77
CA ASN A 256 -7.47 15.13 -16.73
C ASN A 256 -6.97 14.57 -15.38
N PRO A 257 -5.67 14.69 -15.05
CA PRO A 257 -5.09 14.21 -13.79
C PRO A 257 -5.74 14.82 -12.54
N SER A 258 -6.23 16.06 -12.62
CA SER A 258 -6.92 16.73 -11.49
C SER A 258 -8.19 15.98 -11.10
N ILE A 259 -9.00 15.61 -12.10
CA ILE A 259 -10.27 14.92 -11.86
C ILE A 259 -10.01 13.55 -11.27
N LEU A 260 -9.10 12.77 -11.89
CA LEU A 260 -8.74 11.45 -11.36
C LEU A 260 -8.17 11.54 -9.93
N GLY A 261 -7.28 12.50 -9.68
CA GLY A 261 -6.68 12.71 -8.37
C GLY A 261 -7.73 12.98 -7.32
N ARG A 262 -8.66 13.89 -7.62
CA ARG A 262 -9.80 14.20 -6.75
C ARG A 262 -10.71 12.99 -6.53
N MET A 263 -11.03 12.21 -7.56
CA MET A 263 -11.83 11.00 -7.42
C MET A 263 -11.18 10.02 -6.44
N CYS A 264 -9.85 9.85 -6.52
CA CYS A 264 -9.11 9.01 -5.59
C CYS A 264 -9.13 9.54 -4.15
N MET A 265 -8.94 10.86 -3.97
CA MET A 265 -9.00 11.51 -2.65
C MET A 265 -10.38 11.35 -1.99
N GLU A 266 -11.47 11.47 -2.76
CA GLU A 266 -12.85 11.30 -2.26
C GLU A 266 -13.18 9.83 -1.92
N ARG A 267 -12.58 8.89 -2.66
CA ARG A 267 -12.76 7.45 -2.46
C ARG A 267 -12.03 6.93 -1.23
N ARG A 268 -10.80 7.42 -0.97
CA ARG A 268 -9.99 7.08 0.21
C ARG A 268 -9.45 8.34 0.90
N PRO A 269 -10.27 9.02 1.71
CA PRO A 269 -9.86 10.24 2.41
C PRO A 269 -8.67 10.04 3.36
N GLU A 270 -8.46 8.83 3.88
CA GLU A 270 -7.38 8.48 4.81
C GLU A 270 -5.99 8.72 4.21
N VAL A 271 -5.88 8.63 2.88
CA VAL A 271 -4.65 8.84 2.11
C VAL A 271 -4.81 9.92 1.04
N ALA A 272 -5.76 10.85 1.24
CA ALA A 272 -6.01 11.94 0.31
C ALA A 272 -4.77 12.84 0.10
N CYS A 273 -3.99 13.10 1.14
CA CYS A 273 -2.74 13.84 1.01
C CYS A 273 -1.72 13.11 0.12
N MET A 274 -1.63 11.78 0.19
CA MET A 274 -0.76 10.99 -0.70
C MET A 274 -1.24 11.06 -2.14
N TRP A 275 -2.54 11.01 -2.39
CA TRP A 275 -3.09 11.21 -3.73
C TRP A 275 -2.85 12.63 -4.26
N LEU A 276 -2.87 13.65 -3.40
CA LEU A 276 -2.52 15.02 -3.79
C LEU A 276 -1.05 15.10 -4.25
N GLY A 277 -0.14 14.55 -3.45
CA GLY A 277 1.26 14.44 -3.85
C GLY A 277 1.45 13.66 -5.15
N SER A 278 0.70 12.56 -5.31
CA SER A 278 0.78 11.69 -6.48
C SER A 278 0.31 12.39 -7.76
N THR A 279 -0.70 13.27 -7.66
CA THR A 279 -1.16 14.07 -8.79
C THR A 279 -0.16 15.17 -9.14
N ILE A 280 0.42 15.86 -8.14
CA ILE A 280 1.46 16.88 -8.36
C ILE A 280 2.69 16.30 -9.04
N LEU A 281 3.09 15.08 -8.66
CA LEU A 281 4.22 14.36 -9.24
C LEU A 281 3.88 13.61 -10.55
N GLY A 282 2.61 13.59 -10.98
CA GLY A 282 2.20 12.92 -12.22
C GLY A 282 2.29 11.38 -12.19
N LEU A 283 2.24 10.74 -11.01
CA LEU A 283 2.44 9.28 -10.86
C LEU A 283 1.21 8.44 -11.25
N GLN A 284 0.09 9.08 -11.58
CA GLN A 284 -1.21 8.41 -11.73
C GLN A 284 -1.23 7.41 -12.88
N GLN A 285 -0.58 7.73 -14.01
CA GLN A 285 -0.56 6.84 -15.18
C GLN A 285 0.20 5.54 -14.90
N GLU A 286 1.32 5.62 -14.19
CA GLU A 286 2.10 4.45 -13.74
C GLU A 286 1.27 3.57 -12.81
N LEU A 287 0.60 4.18 -11.83
CA LEU A 287 -0.27 3.47 -10.89
C LEU A 287 -1.43 2.76 -11.61
N LEU A 288 -2.06 3.41 -12.60
CA LEU A 288 -3.12 2.79 -13.41
C LEU A 288 -2.60 1.61 -14.25
N GLN A 289 -1.34 1.63 -14.69
CA GLN A 289 -0.77 0.50 -15.42
C GLN A 289 -0.66 -0.75 -14.54
N HIS A 290 -0.31 -0.60 -13.26
CA HIS A 290 -0.28 -1.71 -12.31
C HIS A 290 -1.67 -2.34 -12.10
N ILE A 291 -2.73 -1.53 -12.08
CA ILE A 291 -4.10 -2.01 -11.95
C ILE A 291 -4.53 -2.89 -13.13
N LYS A 292 -4.10 -2.55 -14.36
CA LYS A 292 -4.42 -3.38 -15.55
C LYS A 292 -3.91 -4.81 -15.45
N TYR A 293 -2.83 -5.03 -14.69
CA TYR A 293 -2.24 -6.35 -14.43
C TYR A 293 -2.62 -6.93 -13.06
N GLY A 294 -3.52 -6.28 -12.32
CA GLY A 294 -3.93 -6.74 -10.99
C GLY A 294 -2.86 -6.62 -9.90
N GLN A 295 -1.83 -5.80 -10.10
CA GLN A 295 -0.69 -5.66 -9.19
C GLN A 295 -0.95 -4.65 -8.07
N ILE A 296 -1.71 -5.05 -7.05
CA ILE A 296 -2.04 -4.21 -5.87
C ILE A 296 -1.28 -4.73 -4.62
N PRO A 297 -0.02 -4.36 -4.38
CA PRO A 297 0.72 -4.89 -3.24
C PRO A 297 0.04 -4.57 -1.89
N ILE A 298 0.32 -5.39 -0.88
CA ILE A 298 -0.20 -5.25 0.49
C ILE A 298 0.97 -4.96 1.42
N ASP A 299 0.80 -3.94 2.26
CA ASP A 299 1.69 -3.59 3.37
C ASP A 299 0.82 -3.34 4.61
N LEU A 300 0.72 -4.34 5.48
CA LEU A 300 -0.18 -4.32 6.63
C LEU A 300 0.22 -3.24 7.64
N GLU A 301 1.52 -3.00 7.79
CA GLU A 301 2.10 -2.00 8.68
C GLU A 301 1.68 -0.60 8.25
N CYS A 302 1.94 -0.24 6.99
CA CYS A 302 1.52 1.04 6.42
C CYS A 302 -0.01 1.17 6.46
N ALA A 303 -0.74 0.09 6.20
CA ALA A 303 -2.19 0.07 6.31
C ALA A 303 -2.68 0.39 7.72
N ALA A 304 -2.04 -0.19 8.74
CA ALA A 304 -2.35 0.09 10.14
C ALA A 304 -2.03 1.55 10.52
N TRP A 305 -0.87 2.06 10.13
CA TRP A 305 -0.44 3.43 10.47
C TRP A 305 -1.32 4.52 9.85
N THR A 306 -1.85 4.24 8.65
CA THR A 306 -2.72 5.16 7.90
C THR A 306 -4.21 4.89 8.07
N LYS A 307 -4.56 3.82 8.81
CA LYS A 307 -5.94 3.32 8.94
C LYS A 307 -6.59 2.96 7.60
N THR A 308 -5.81 2.55 6.61
CA THR A 308 -6.32 2.07 5.32
C THR A 308 -6.59 0.57 5.34
N ILE A 309 -7.47 0.14 4.43
CA ILE A 309 -7.78 -1.28 4.20
C ILE A 309 -7.31 -1.63 2.79
N GLN A 310 -6.41 -2.61 2.72
CA GLN A 310 -5.75 -3.07 1.50
C GLN A 310 -6.09 -4.53 1.16
N SER A 311 -6.53 -5.33 2.14
CA SER A 311 -6.83 -6.75 1.94
C SER A 311 -7.96 -7.25 2.84
N PHE A 312 -8.62 -8.31 2.39
CA PHE A 312 -9.69 -8.98 3.13
C PHE A 312 -9.22 -9.53 4.50
N ILE A 313 -7.92 -9.77 4.66
CA ILE A 313 -7.31 -10.29 5.90
C ILE A 313 -7.40 -9.29 7.07
N GLN A 314 -7.56 -7.99 6.77
CA GLN A 314 -7.71 -6.94 7.78
C GLN A 314 -9.14 -6.84 8.33
N GLN A 315 -10.11 -7.49 7.69
CA GLN A 315 -11.51 -7.50 8.11
C GLN A 315 -11.71 -8.47 9.29
N PRO A 316 -12.68 -8.22 10.18
CA PRO A 316 -13.05 -9.17 11.19
C PRO A 316 -13.64 -10.44 10.56
N VAL A 317 -13.58 -11.55 11.31
CA VAL A 317 -14.33 -12.76 10.95
C VAL A 317 -15.84 -12.51 10.97
N SER A 318 -16.58 -13.21 10.12
CA SER A 318 -18.04 -13.07 10.02
C SER A 318 -18.75 -13.37 11.34
N ARG A 319 -19.96 -12.82 11.47
CA ARG A 319 -20.88 -13.09 12.60
C ARG A 319 -22.25 -13.47 12.05
N PRO A 320 -22.76 -14.69 12.30
CA PRO A 320 -22.08 -15.80 12.98
C PRO A 320 -20.90 -16.36 12.16
N PHE A 321 -19.93 -16.97 12.84
CA PHE A 321 -18.74 -17.55 12.20
C PHE A 321 -19.06 -18.85 11.42
N VAL A 322 -19.96 -19.69 11.97
CA VAL A 322 -20.47 -20.88 11.30
C VAL A 322 -21.92 -20.67 10.89
N VAL A 323 -22.24 -20.94 9.62
CA VAL A 323 -23.60 -20.91 9.06
C VAL A 323 -23.89 -22.27 8.47
N ASP A 324 -24.95 -22.94 8.95
CA ASP A 324 -25.40 -24.25 8.44
C ASP A 324 -24.31 -25.35 8.40
N GLY A 325 -23.34 -25.27 9.32
CA GLY A 325 -22.22 -26.22 9.38
C GLY A 325 -21.04 -25.88 8.45
N TYR A 326 -21.06 -24.71 7.82
CA TYR A 326 -20.01 -24.21 6.92
C TYR A 326 -19.36 -22.93 7.45
N ILE A 327 -18.09 -22.74 7.09
CA ILE A 327 -17.29 -21.56 7.40
C ILE A 327 -16.88 -20.91 6.08
N GLN A 328 -16.90 -19.58 6.01
CA GLN A 328 -16.39 -18.86 4.84
C GLN A 328 -14.89 -19.11 4.69
N ARG A 329 -14.41 -19.45 3.49
CA ARG A 329 -12.96 -19.61 3.25
C ARG A 329 -12.17 -18.35 3.62
N ALA A 330 -12.81 -17.18 3.47
CA ALA A 330 -12.24 -15.91 3.89
C ALA A 330 -11.98 -15.85 5.41
N ASP A 331 -12.89 -16.40 6.22
CA ASP A 331 -12.76 -16.44 7.68
C ASP A 331 -11.78 -17.50 8.14
N GLU A 332 -11.72 -18.63 7.42
CA GLU A 332 -10.67 -19.63 7.59
C GLU A 332 -9.28 -19.00 7.37
N CYS A 333 -9.07 -18.31 6.25
CA CYS A 333 -7.82 -17.58 6.00
C CYS A 333 -7.47 -16.58 7.11
N ARG A 334 -8.45 -15.82 7.61
CA ARG A 334 -8.24 -14.85 8.70
C ARG A 334 -7.76 -15.53 9.97
N LEU A 335 -8.37 -16.65 10.36
CA LEU A 335 -7.97 -17.37 11.57
C LEU A 335 -6.62 -18.07 11.41
N LEU A 336 -6.34 -18.69 10.27
CA LEU A 336 -5.02 -19.28 9.97
C LEU A 336 -3.90 -18.24 10.07
N PHE A 337 -4.12 -17.06 9.49
CA PHE A 337 -3.15 -15.97 9.59
C PHE A 337 -3.04 -15.42 11.02
N LEU A 338 -4.16 -15.22 11.73
CA LEU A 338 -4.14 -14.76 13.12
C LEU A 338 -3.43 -15.72 14.06
N TYR A 339 -3.63 -17.03 13.86
CA TYR A 339 -3.03 -18.08 14.66
C TYR A 339 -1.55 -18.33 14.31
N GLN A 340 -1.06 -17.77 13.20
CA GLN A 340 0.29 -17.98 12.69
C GLN A 340 0.58 -19.47 12.45
N SER A 341 -0.38 -20.15 11.81
CA SER A 341 -0.25 -21.54 11.42
C SER A 341 1.02 -21.78 10.61
N ARG A 342 1.57 -23.00 10.68
CA ARG A 342 2.89 -23.37 10.12
C ARG A 342 3.12 -22.85 8.69
N ASN A 343 2.11 -22.91 7.83
CA ASN A 343 2.19 -22.52 6.43
C ASN A 343 1.50 -21.18 6.12
N HIS A 344 0.96 -20.47 7.13
CA HIS A 344 0.17 -19.25 6.97
C HIS A 344 0.72 -18.04 7.74
N THR A 345 2.02 -18.06 8.09
CA THR A 345 2.70 -16.92 8.74
C THR A 345 2.89 -15.71 7.81
N ARG A 346 2.93 -15.95 6.49
CA ARG A 346 3.05 -14.89 5.47
C ARG A 346 1.68 -14.31 5.12
N VAL A 347 1.63 -13.00 4.87
CA VAL A 347 0.41 -12.34 4.37
C VAL A 347 0.05 -12.95 3.01
N PRO A 348 -1.23 -13.28 2.75
CA PRO A 348 -1.66 -13.61 1.41
C PRO A 348 -1.27 -12.48 0.44
N ILE A 349 -0.60 -12.83 -0.67
CA ILE A 349 -0.27 -11.84 -1.72
C ILE A 349 -1.57 -11.31 -2.37
N CYS A 350 -2.60 -12.13 -2.43
CA CYS A 350 -3.92 -11.76 -2.92
C CYS A 350 -4.69 -10.91 -1.89
N GLN A 351 -5.22 -9.78 -2.35
CA GLN A 351 -5.97 -8.80 -1.57
C GLN A 351 -7.43 -9.24 -1.38
N TRP A 352 -7.91 -10.08 -2.28
CA TRP A 352 -9.31 -10.43 -2.45
C TRP A 352 -9.62 -11.74 -1.75
N LYS A 353 -10.83 -11.81 -1.18
CA LYS A 353 -11.26 -12.98 -0.44
C LYS A 353 -11.48 -14.18 -1.37
N PRO A 354 -11.16 -15.41 -0.93
CA PRO A 354 -11.58 -16.60 -1.66
C PRO A 354 -13.11 -16.70 -1.63
N PHE A 355 -13.70 -17.18 -2.73
CA PHE A 355 -15.13 -17.44 -2.80
C PHE A 355 -15.51 -18.74 -2.06
N GLY A 356 -16.78 -18.84 -1.66
CA GLY A 356 -17.38 -20.05 -1.13
C GLY A 356 -16.95 -20.43 0.29
N THR A 357 -17.33 -21.65 0.67
CA THR A 357 -17.25 -22.14 2.05
C THR A 357 -16.58 -23.50 2.15
N THR A 358 -16.13 -23.82 3.37
CA THR A 358 -15.58 -25.12 3.74
C THR A 358 -16.41 -25.67 4.90
N PRO A 359 -16.82 -26.96 4.88
CA PRO A 359 -17.49 -27.58 6.02
C PRO A 359 -16.64 -27.47 7.27
N LYS A 360 -17.27 -27.21 8.41
CA LYS A 360 -16.56 -26.97 9.68
C LYS A 360 -15.68 -28.14 10.14
N ASN A 361 -15.95 -29.36 9.66
CA ASN A 361 -15.16 -30.54 10.03
C ASN A 361 -13.91 -30.71 9.15
N ASP A 362 -13.83 -29.98 8.04
CA ASP A 362 -12.76 -30.10 7.04
C ASP A 362 -11.78 -28.92 7.05
N VAL A 363 -12.01 -27.91 7.91
CA VAL A 363 -11.04 -26.84 8.18
C VAL A 363 -9.98 -27.31 9.17
N ASP A 364 -8.83 -26.63 9.22
CA ASP A 364 -7.77 -26.93 10.19
C ASP A 364 -8.26 -26.90 11.64
N LEU A 365 -7.71 -27.78 12.48
CA LEU A 365 -8.12 -27.91 13.90
C LEU A 365 -8.04 -26.59 14.66
N GLU A 366 -7.02 -25.78 14.37
CA GLU A 366 -6.84 -24.45 14.94
C GLU A 366 -7.97 -23.48 14.55
N VAL A 367 -8.62 -23.67 13.41
CA VAL A 367 -9.83 -22.92 13.03
C VAL A 367 -11.06 -23.50 13.74
N GLN A 368 -11.19 -24.83 13.81
CA GLN A 368 -12.34 -25.52 14.45
C GLN A 368 -12.51 -25.15 15.93
N VAL A 369 -11.42 -24.95 16.66
CA VAL A 369 -11.47 -24.58 18.08
C VAL A 369 -12.07 -23.19 18.33
N HIS A 370 -12.16 -22.36 17.30
CA HIS A 370 -12.75 -21.02 17.31
C HIS A 370 -14.16 -20.97 16.74
N GLN A 371 -14.83 -22.11 16.52
CA GLN A 371 -16.17 -22.14 15.89
C GLN A 371 -17.24 -21.35 16.65
N ASP A 372 -17.11 -21.26 17.99
CA ASP A 372 -18.02 -20.53 18.88
C ASP A 372 -17.49 -19.13 19.26
N CYS A 373 -16.34 -18.72 18.69
CA CYS A 373 -15.75 -17.42 18.98
C CYS A 373 -16.36 -16.34 18.08
N GLU A 374 -16.50 -15.13 18.64
CA GLU A 374 -16.95 -13.97 17.89
C GLU A 374 -15.90 -12.86 17.90
N GLY A 375 -15.79 -12.18 16.77
CA GLY A 375 -15.06 -10.91 16.70
C GLY A 375 -13.55 -11.02 16.67
N HIS A 376 -12.99 -12.15 16.23
CA HIS A 376 -11.58 -12.21 15.87
C HIS A 376 -11.30 -11.23 14.72
N GLU A 377 -10.34 -10.33 14.94
CA GLU A 377 -9.88 -9.35 13.95
C GLU A 377 -8.39 -9.14 14.16
N LEU A 378 -7.67 -8.91 13.06
CA LEU A 378 -6.26 -8.51 13.09
C LEU A 378 -6.11 -7.09 13.61
N GLN A 379 -5.43 -6.92 14.74
CA GLN A 379 -5.15 -5.63 15.34
C GLN A 379 -3.66 -5.37 15.49
N HIS A 380 -3.23 -4.22 15.00
CA HIS A 380 -1.91 -3.66 15.30
C HIS A 380 -1.93 -3.12 16.73
N GLN A 381 -1.11 -3.69 17.61
CA GLN A 381 -1.05 -3.32 19.03
C GLN A 381 0.01 -2.25 19.27
N ALA A 382 1.21 -2.45 18.74
CA ALA A 382 2.35 -1.58 19.01
C ALA A 382 3.41 -1.71 17.90
N PHE A 383 4.33 -0.76 17.88
CA PHE A 383 5.55 -0.86 17.08
C PHE A 383 6.77 -0.66 17.97
N VAL A 384 7.79 -1.48 17.80
CA VAL A 384 8.99 -1.49 18.63
C VAL A 384 10.21 -1.28 17.77
N TRP A 385 10.98 -0.22 18.03
CA TRP A 385 12.24 0.06 17.34
C TRP A 385 13.41 -0.67 17.99
N ASN A 386 14.32 -1.17 17.16
CA ASN A 386 15.63 -1.62 17.62
C ASN A 386 16.48 -0.40 17.97
N CYS A 387 17.03 -0.37 19.17
CA CYS A 387 17.83 0.73 19.68
C CYS A 387 19.16 0.19 20.26
N ALA A 388 20.19 1.04 20.29
CA ALA A 388 21.52 0.63 20.77
C ALA A 388 21.56 0.14 22.24
N LYS A 389 20.50 0.37 23.02
CA LYS A 389 20.37 -0.05 24.43
C LYS A 389 19.16 -0.98 24.67
N GLY A 390 18.67 -1.66 23.63
CA GLY A 390 17.51 -2.56 23.70
C GLY A 390 16.38 -2.12 22.78
N GLU A 391 15.15 -2.44 23.16
CA GLU A 391 13.95 -2.11 22.39
C GLU A 391 13.30 -0.82 22.91
N SER A 392 12.77 0.01 22.01
CA SER A 392 11.94 1.17 22.35
C SER A 392 10.55 1.01 21.76
N GLU A 393 9.54 0.84 22.61
CA GLU A 393 8.15 0.78 22.19
C GLU A 393 7.62 2.19 21.85
N SER A 394 7.01 2.32 20.68
CA SER A 394 6.26 3.52 20.31
C SER A 394 4.91 3.50 21.03
N PRO A 395 4.42 4.64 21.54
CA PRO A 395 3.19 4.68 22.31
C PRO A 395 2.04 4.03 21.55
N SER A 396 1.50 2.96 22.14
CA SER A 396 0.31 2.27 21.68
C SER A 396 -0.89 3.21 21.90
N LEU A 397 -1.47 3.75 20.83
CA LEU A 397 -2.80 4.35 20.92
C LEU A 397 -3.82 3.22 21.03
N LEU A 398 -3.82 2.54 22.17
CA LEU A 398 -4.84 1.57 22.53
C LEU A 398 -6.20 2.28 22.43
N GLN A 399 -7.07 1.70 21.60
CA GLN A 399 -8.46 2.10 21.36
C GLN A 399 -8.65 3.37 20.53
N CYS A 400 -8.27 3.31 19.25
CA CYS A 400 -9.15 3.91 18.26
C CYS A 400 -10.23 2.86 17.95
N SER A 401 -11.42 3.02 18.54
CA SER A 401 -12.60 2.30 18.07
C SER A 401 -12.67 2.58 16.58
N ARG A 402 -12.41 1.57 15.73
CA ARG A 402 -12.81 1.65 14.32
C ARG A 402 -14.31 1.89 14.40
N GLN A 403 -14.74 3.12 14.21
CA GLN A 403 -16.02 3.31 13.56
C GLN A 403 -15.83 2.53 12.27
N THR A 404 -16.55 1.41 12.16
CA THR A 404 -16.83 0.82 10.86
C THR A 404 -17.41 1.98 10.07
N TYR A 405 -16.57 2.66 9.28
CA TYR A 405 -17.03 3.57 8.27
C TYR A 405 -17.70 2.67 7.26
N ASP A 406 -18.95 2.37 7.56
CA ASP A 406 -19.85 1.74 6.65
C ASP A 406 -20.03 2.74 5.51
N HIS A 407 -19.20 2.60 4.48
CA HIS A 407 -19.32 3.37 3.25
C HIS A 407 -20.68 3.15 2.57
N SER A 408 -21.54 2.26 3.09
CA SER A 408 -22.93 2.10 2.67
C SER A 408 -23.81 3.34 2.88
N SER A 409 -23.36 4.33 3.65
CA SER A 409 -24.18 5.49 4.03
C SER A 409 -23.62 6.85 3.59
N LYS A 410 -22.88 6.90 2.47
CA LYS A 410 -22.78 8.15 1.71
C LYS A 410 -24.09 8.33 0.92
N PRO A 411 -24.68 9.53 0.85
CA PRO A 411 -25.88 9.75 0.03
C PRO A 411 -25.57 9.29 -1.40
N GLN A 412 -26.32 8.29 -1.89
CA GLN A 412 -26.27 7.90 -3.28
C GLN A 412 -26.71 9.10 -4.11
N VAL A 413 -25.74 9.86 -4.60
CA VAL A 413 -26.00 10.78 -5.70
C VAL A 413 -26.43 9.89 -6.86
N GLN A 414 -27.69 10.00 -7.28
CA GLN A 414 -28.16 9.32 -8.48
C GLN A 414 -27.32 9.82 -9.66
N CYS A 415 -26.30 9.04 -10.01
CA CYS A 415 -25.46 9.29 -11.16
C CYS A 415 -26.20 8.76 -12.39
N THR A 416 -26.64 9.66 -13.26
CA THR A 416 -27.36 9.32 -14.50
C THR A 416 -26.42 9.06 -15.68
N VAL A 417 -25.13 8.86 -15.42
CA VAL A 417 -24.13 8.63 -16.46
C VAL A 417 -24.37 7.23 -17.07
N PRO A 418 -24.58 7.11 -18.39
CA PRO A 418 -24.76 5.82 -19.03
C PRO A 418 -23.47 4.99 -18.91
N ILE A 419 -23.61 3.70 -18.64
CA ILE A 419 -22.47 2.79 -18.56
C ILE A 419 -21.86 2.62 -19.95
N VAL A 420 -20.55 2.84 -20.02
CA VAL A 420 -19.71 2.59 -21.20
C VAL A 420 -19.29 1.12 -21.14
N TRP A 421 -19.66 0.31 -22.14
CA TRP A 421 -19.47 -1.15 -22.13
C TRP A 421 -18.30 -1.63 -23.01
N GLU A 422 -17.64 -0.72 -23.73
CA GLU A 422 -16.55 -1.00 -24.68
C GLU A 422 -15.34 -1.67 -24.00
N GLY A 423 -15.19 -1.50 -22.69
CA GLY A 423 -14.13 -2.15 -21.90
C GLY A 423 -14.48 -3.56 -21.41
N LEU A 424 -15.72 -4.02 -21.58
CA LEU A 424 -16.18 -5.34 -21.13
C LEU A 424 -15.58 -6.42 -22.04
N ASN A 425 -14.69 -7.25 -21.49
CA ASN A 425 -14.07 -8.35 -22.20
C ASN A 425 -13.98 -9.60 -21.31
N ARG A 426 -14.81 -10.60 -21.61
CA ARG A 426 -14.88 -11.86 -20.87
C ARG A 426 -13.77 -12.85 -21.24
N GLU A 427 -13.04 -12.62 -22.32
CA GLU A 427 -11.93 -13.50 -22.73
C GLU A 427 -10.63 -13.15 -21.98
N LYS A 428 -10.56 -11.98 -21.34
CA LYS A 428 -9.37 -11.48 -20.63
C LYS A 428 -9.53 -11.57 -19.11
N GLU A 429 -9.56 -12.80 -18.56
CA GLU A 429 -9.81 -13.06 -17.13
C GLU A 429 -8.54 -13.22 -16.28
N GLY A 430 -7.35 -12.95 -16.83
CA GLY A 430 -6.06 -13.23 -16.18
C GLY A 430 -5.89 -12.66 -14.77
N VAL A 431 -6.51 -11.52 -14.45
CA VAL A 431 -6.46 -10.97 -13.08
C VAL A 431 -7.27 -11.81 -12.09
N SER A 432 -8.52 -12.15 -12.42
CA SER A 432 -9.35 -13.06 -11.62
C SER A 432 -8.71 -14.44 -11.49
N GLU A 433 -8.14 -14.95 -12.58
CA GLU A 433 -7.43 -16.22 -12.61
C GLU A 433 -6.24 -16.23 -11.64
N ASN A 434 -5.32 -15.29 -11.81
CA ASN A 434 -4.11 -15.21 -10.99
C ASN A 434 -4.44 -15.02 -9.50
N ALA A 435 -5.41 -14.16 -9.19
CA ALA A 435 -5.82 -13.93 -7.81
C ALA A 435 -6.47 -15.17 -7.18
N THR A 436 -7.30 -15.89 -7.95
CA THR A 436 -7.93 -17.13 -7.51
C THR A 436 -6.88 -18.21 -7.26
N ARG A 437 -5.97 -18.43 -8.21
CA ARG A 437 -4.86 -19.37 -8.06
C ARG A 437 -4.01 -19.02 -6.84
N THR A 438 -3.64 -17.75 -6.69
CA THR A 438 -2.80 -17.29 -5.58
C THR A 438 -3.45 -17.52 -4.21
N ILE A 439 -4.73 -17.15 -4.04
CA ILE A 439 -5.36 -17.27 -2.72
C ILE A 439 -5.69 -18.71 -2.35
N PHE A 440 -6.10 -19.55 -3.30
CA PHE A 440 -6.36 -20.96 -3.04
C PHE A 440 -5.07 -21.75 -2.79
N SER A 441 -3.97 -21.42 -3.47
CA SER A 441 -2.64 -21.97 -3.17
C SER A 441 -2.15 -21.55 -1.78
N TRP A 442 -2.42 -20.31 -1.36
CA TRP A 442 -2.11 -19.86 0.00
C TRP A 442 -2.97 -20.57 1.06
N LEU A 443 -4.26 -20.78 0.78
CA LEU A 443 -5.19 -21.45 1.71
C LEU A 443 -4.90 -22.95 1.84
N ARG A 444 -4.50 -23.61 0.74
CA ARG A 444 -4.30 -25.07 0.67
C ARG A 444 -2.88 -25.46 0.24
N PRO A 445 -1.84 -25.09 1.01
CA PRO A 445 -0.45 -25.37 0.65
C PRO A 445 -0.15 -26.88 0.64
N ASP A 446 -0.82 -27.66 1.49
CA ASP A 446 -0.62 -29.10 1.65
C ASP A 446 -1.65 -29.95 0.88
N GLY A 447 -2.46 -29.33 0.04
CA GLY A 447 -3.53 -29.99 -0.73
C GLY A 447 -4.94 -29.70 -0.23
N CYS A 448 -5.93 -30.18 -0.97
CA CYS A 448 -7.34 -29.82 -0.79
C CYS A 448 -8.24 -31.00 -0.39
N ALA A 449 -9.34 -30.69 0.30
CA ALA A 449 -10.35 -31.68 0.68
C ALA A 449 -11.06 -32.26 -0.57
N PRO A 450 -11.62 -33.50 -0.50
CA PRO A 450 -12.27 -34.14 -1.65
C PRO A 450 -13.32 -33.29 -2.36
N GLN A 451 -14.08 -32.49 -1.62
CA GLN A 451 -15.11 -31.59 -2.16
C GLN A 451 -14.56 -30.37 -2.92
N GLU A 452 -13.31 -29.98 -2.64
CA GLU A 452 -12.65 -28.86 -3.31
C GLU A 452 -11.88 -29.33 -4.56
N LYS A 453 -11.74 -30.64 -4.78
CA LYS A 453 -11.04 -31.20 -5.94
C LYS A 453 -11.60 -30.71 -7.28
N ALA A 454 -12.88 -30.36 -7.35
CA ALA A 454 -13.46 -29.80 -8.57
C ALA A 454 -12.88 -28.41 -8.90
N ILE A 455 -12.63 -27.58 -7.88
CA ILE A 455 -12.01 -26.25 -8.02
C ILE A 455 -10.59 -26.40 -8.56
N PHE A 456 -9.77 -27.27 -7.97
CA PHE A 456 -8.37 -27.48 -8.37
C PHE A 456 -8.19 -28.22 -9.71
N LYS A 457 -9.27 -28.76 -10.29
CA LYS A 457 -9.29 -29.34 -11.65
C LYS A 457 -9.71 -28.32 -12.72
N HIS A 458 -10.12 -27.13 -12.31
CA HIS A 458 -10.48 -26.06 -13.24
C HIS A 458 -9.24 -25.56 -13.99
N GLU A 459 -9.40 -25.16 -15.24
CA GLU A 459 -8.29 -24.75 -16.11
C GLU A 459 -7.45 -23.59 -15.55
N TRP A 460 -8.01 -22.72 -14.72
CA TRP A 460 -7.27 -21.67 -14.01
C TRP A 460 -6.16 -22.18 -13.05
N PHE A 461 -6.23 -23.46 -12.66
CA PHE A 461 -5.24 -24.13 -11.82
C PHE A 461 -4.32 -25.06 -12.62
N MET A 462 -4.63 -25.34 -13.88
CA MET A 462 -3.82 -26.16 -14.76
C MET A 462 -2.72 -25.27 -15.33
N MET A 463 -1.47 -25.44 -14.88
CA MET A 463 -0.34 -24.77 -15.53
C MET A 463 -0.04 -25.54 -16.81
N ASP A 464 -0.28 -24.92 -17.96
CA ASP A 464 0.47 -25.29 -19.17
C ASP A 464 1.92 -24.89 -18.88
N ASP A 465 2.85 -25.84 -19.00
CA ASP A 465 4.29 -25.62 -18.88
C ASP A 465 4.82 -24.76 -20.07
N SER A 466 4.16 -23.66 -20.41
CA SER A 466 4.62 -22.72 -21.43
C SER A 466 5.37 -21.58 -20.76
N ASP A 467 6.70 -21.60 -20.92
CA ASP A 467 7.69 -20.63 -20.46
C ASP A 467 7.52 -19.22 -21.07
N GLU A 468 6.38 -18.55 -20.85
CA GLU A 468 6.19 -17.14 -21.24
C GLU A 468 5.55 -16.29 -20.14
N GLU A 469 6.20 -16.21 -18.97
CA GLU A 469 6.09 -15.05 -18.07
C GLU A 469 7.48 -14.64 -17.56
N GLU A 470 8.24 -13.95 -18.42
CA GLU A 470 9.39 -13.17 -17.97
C GLU A 470 8.94 -11.80 -17.40
N GLU A 471 9.51 -11.50 -16.22
CA GLU A 471 9.49 -10.24 -15.45
C GLU A 471 8.28 -9.98 -14.51
N ILE A 472 8.49 -10.17 -13.20
CA ILE A 472 8.84 -9.11 -12.21
C ILE A 472 8.89 -9.75 -10.81
N THR A 473 10.09 -9.85 -10.24
CA THR A 473 10.40 -9.59 -8.81
C THR A 473 11.90 -9.82 -8.60
N LYS A 474 12.73 -8.87 -9.03
CA LYS A 474 14.03 -8.67 -8.38
C LYS A 474 13.84 -7.75 -7.19
N GLU A 475 13.13 -8.26 -6.17
CA GLU A 475 13.48 -7.86 -4.81
C GLU A 475 14.75 -8.62 -4.45
N VAL A 476 15.83 -7.86 -4.28
CA VAL A 476 17.09 -8.36 -3.73
C VAL A 476 16.82 -8.71 -2.27
N ASN A 477 16.23 -9.87 -2.04
CA ASN A 477 16.35 -10.54 -0.76
C ASN A 477 17.80 -11.01 -0.66
N SER A 478 18.57 -10.31 0.18
CA SER A 478 19.80 -10.82 0.75
C SER A 478 19.48 -12.08 1.57
N LEU A 479 19.37 -13.20 0.89
CA LEU A 479 19.54 -14.55 1.43
C LEU A 479 20.66 -15.21 0.64
N ASN A 480 21.86 -14.63 0.75
CA ASN A 480 23.09 -15.40 0.56
C ASN A 480 23.27 -16.29 1.78
N GLY A 481 22.69 -17.49 1.70
CA GLY A 481 22.87 -18.57 2.66
C GLY A 481 21.95 -19.72 2.28
N PHE A 482 22.53 -20.88 1.97
CA PHE A 482 21.88 -22.13 1.52
C PHE A 482 21.59 -22.26 0.02
N LYS A 483 22.62 -22.05 -0.81
CA LYS A 483 22.87 -22.94 -1.95
C LYS A 483 24.25 -23.57 -1.76
N ASP A 484 24.29 -24.64 -0.98
CA ASP A 484 25.47 -25.50 -0.89
C ASP A 484 24.98 -26.93 -0.69
N VAL A 485 24.38 -27.50 -1.75
CA VAL A 485 23.95 -28.92 -1.79
C VAL A 485 25.14 -29.84 -1.48
N THR A 486 26.35 -29.40 -1.85
CA THR A 486 27.65 -30.01 -1.53
C THR A 486 27.94 -30.16 -0.03
N LYS A 487 27.51 -29.21 0.82
CA LYS A 487 27.71 -29.32 2.28
C LYS A 487 26.73 -30.27 2.97
N ILE A 488 25.54 -30.48 2.39
CA ILE A 488 24.56 -31.44 2.90
C ILE A 488 25.03 -32.87 2.58
N GLU A 489 25.62 -33.08 1.40
CA GLU A 489 26.20 -34.37 1.03
C GLU A 489 27.47 -34.72 1.85
N GLU A 490 28.32 -33.74 2.17
CA GLU A 490 29.46 -33.95 3.08
C GLU A 490 29.02 -34.27 4.53
N TRP A 491 27.91 -33.69 5.00
CA TRP A 491 27.35 -34.01 6.32
C TRP A 491 26.70 -35.40 6.38
N LEU A 492 26.02 -35.82 5.29
CA LEU A 492 25.45 -37.16 5.17
C LEU A 492 26.52 -38.26 5.01
N ALA A 493 27.67 -37.93 4.40
CA ALA A 493 28.79 -38.86 4.29
C ALA A 493 29.55 -39.07 5.62
N GLY A 494 29.59 -38.05 6.50
CA GLY A 494 30.30 -38.08 7.77
C GLY A 494 29.59 -38.79 8.93
N THR A 495 28.38 -39.33 8.73
CA THR A 495 27.59 -39.98 9.80
C THR A 495 27.64 -41.52 9.77
N ASN A 496 28.42 -42.13 8.87
CA ASN A 496 28.54 -43.60 8.75
C ASN A 496 29.80 -44.21 9.40
N GLU A 497 30.63 -43.46 10.14
CA GLU A 497 31.83 -44.01 10.80
C GLU A 497 31.71 -44.19 12.33
N TYR A 498 30.50 -44.27 12.88
CA TYR A 498 30.28 -44.59 14.31
C TYR A 498 29.29 -45.74 14.55
N PHE A 499 29.31 -46.78 13.71
CA PHE A 499 28.82 -48.12 14.07
C PHE A 499 29.56 -49.18 13.26
N SER A 500 30.77 -49.55 13.72
CA SER A 500 31.41 -50.88 13.59
C SER A 500 32.70 -50.88 14.40
#